data_AF-A0A4Q2YHN5-F1
#
_entry.id   AF-A0A4Q2YHN5-F1
#
_cell.length_a   1.000
_cell.length_b   1.000
_cell.length_c   1.000
_cell.angle_alpha   90.00
_cell.angle_beta   90.00
_cell.angle_gamma   90.00
#
_symmetry.space_group_name_H-M   'P 1'
#
loop_
_entity.id
_entity.type
_entity.pdbx_description
1 polymer ?
#
loop_
_entity_poly.entity_id
_entity_poly.type
_entity_poly.pdbx_seq_one_letter_code
_entity_poly.pdbx_strand_id
1 'polypeptide(L)'
;MLEERGGVMTFVGGLVALTVVATGLALVMEKRSESSNRKEDAAKTIEDDRQTMAVLRDELAHANEQWADVSGRARIDEKYKSAKAAVEDCAPLLANLRERHGKLKASVDQQDGDFAKYRQEYVTSVRTAAEDEEVEVLRLKSGKEYSQVVIKRVTPEGMEIRHEFGSARVSSEDLDSKWHERFLWH
;
A
#
# COMPACT_ATOMS: atom_id res chain seq x y z
N MET A 1 92.24 -93.45 0.57
CA MET A 1 91.50 -92.99 1.77
C MET A 1 90.82 -91.67 1.42
N LEU A 2 89.57 -91.73 0.95
CA LEU A 2 88.77 -90.61 0.45
C LEU A 2 87.31 -90.95 0.74
N GLU A 3 86.81 -90.64 1.94
CA GLU A 3 85.37 -90.69 2.29
C GLU A 3 85.20 -90.16 3.71
N GLU A 4 84.89 -88.86 3.87
CA GLU A 4 84.30 -88.29 5.12
C GLU A 4 83.86 -86.80 4.98
N ARG A 5 84.11 -86.13 3.85
CA ARG A 5 83.79 -84.69 3.69
C ARG A 5 82.37 -84.34 3.20
N GLY A 6 81.47 -85.32 3.05
CA GLY A 6 80.15 -85.13 2.42
C GLY A 6 79.03 -84.58 3.33
N GLY A 7 79.10 -84.77 4.66
CA GLY A 7 77.99 -84.44 5.57
C GLY A 7 77.97 -83.01 6.11
N VAL A 8 79.13 -82.33 6.19
CA VAL A 8 79.21 -80.98 6.77
C VAL A 8 78.79 -79.90 5.77
N MET A 9 79.02 -80.12 4.47
CA MET A 9 78.69 -79.15 3.42
C MET A 9 77.17 -79.00 3.21
N THR A 10 76.38 -80.07 3.38
CA THR A 10 74.91 -80.00 3.28
C THR A 10 74.27 -79.32 4.50
N PHE A 11 74.84 -79.49 5.70
CA PHE A 11 74.36 -78.79 6.89
C PHE A 11 74.66 -77.28 6.85
N VAL A 12 75.87 -76.90 6.42
CA VAL A 12 76.25 -75.49 6.24
C VAL A 12 75.42 -74.85 5.10
N GLY A 13 75.21 -75.57 4.00
CA GLY A 13 74.34 -75.10 2.91
C GLY A 13 72.90 -74.87 3.34
N GLY A 14 72.33 -75.75 4.18
CA GLY A 14 71.00 -75.58 4.75
C GLY A 14 70.90 -74.38 5.70
N LEU A 15 71.92 -74.15 6.52
CA LEU A 15 71.96 -73.02 7.45
C LEU A 15 72.04 -71.67 6.70
N VAL A 16 72.86 -71.61 5.63
CA VAL A 16 72.98 -70.41 4.79
C VAL A 16 71.68 -70.13 4.02
N ALA A 17 71.00 -71.16 3.52
CA ALA A 17 69.70 -70.98 2.88
C ALA A 17 68.66 -70.42 3.87
N LEU A 18 68.69 -70.86 5.14
CA LEU A 18 67.74 -70.42 6.16
C LEU A 18 67.98 -68.98 6.60
N THR A 19 69.24 -68.53 6.69
CA THR A 19 69.56 -67.14 6.99
C THR A 19 69.16 -66.19 5.87
N VAL A 20 69.34 -66.60 4.59
CA VAL A 20 68.88 -65.82 3.42
C VAL A 20 67.35 -65.70 3.38
N VAL A 21 66.63 -66.79 3.68
CA VAL A 21 65.16 -66.75 3.76
C VAL A 21 64.68 -65.87 4.92
N ALA A 22 65.32 -65.95 6.08
CA ALA A 22 65.00 -65.12 7.23
C ALA A 22 65.25 -63.62 6.97
N THR A 23 66.36 -63.27 6.33
CA THR A 23 66.65 -61.87 5.95
C THR A 23 65.73 -61.37 4.84
N GLY A 24 65.36 -62.21 3.88
CA GLY A 24 64.37 -61.86 2.86
C GLY A 24 62.98 -61.56 3.44
N LEU A 25 62.53 -62.36 4.41
CA LEU A 25 61.27 -62.15 5.14
C LEU A 25 61.29 -60.86 5.99
N ALA A 26 62.42 -60.55 6.63
CA ALA A 26 62.57 -59.32 7.43
C ALA A 26 62.42 -58.07 6.56
N LEU A 27 63.06 -58.02 5.38
CA LEU A 27 62.97 -56.88 4.45
C LEU A 27 61.56 -56.68 3.87
N VAL A 28 60.82 -57.76 3.62
CA VAL A 28 59.43 -57.69 3.15
C VAL A 28 58.50 -57.18 4.24
N MET A 29 58.73 -57.58 5.50
CA MET A 29 57.96 -57.05 6.64
C MET A 29 58.24 -55.56 6.90
N GLU A 30 59.49 -55.11 6.77
CA GLU A 30 59.89 -53.71 6.92
C GLU A 30 59.22 -52.80 5.87
N LYS A 31 59.26 -53.19 4.57
CA LYS A 31 58.54 -52.46 3.51
C LYS A 31 57.02 -52.47 3.69
N ARG A 32 56.46 -53.56 4.22
CA ARG A 32 55.03 -53.65 4.50
C ARG A 32 54.63 -52.75 5.68
N SER A 33 55.50 -52.61 6.68
CA SER A 33 55.34 -51.68 7.80
C SER A 33 55.40 -50.23 7.35
N GLU A 34 56.39 -49.84 6.53
CA GLU A 34 56.46 -48.48 5.97
C GLU A 34 55.26 -48.15 5.07
N SER A 35 54.82 -49.10 4.24
CA SER A 35 53.62 -48.91 3.42
C SER A 35 52.35 -48.86 4.25
N SER A 36 52.31 -49.50 5.43
CA SER A 36 51.18 -49.43 6.35
C SER A 36 51.12 -48.07 7.03
N ASN A 37 52.26 -47.58 7.54
CA ASN A 37 52.35 -46.28 8.19
C ASN A 37 52.02 -45.13 7.22
N ARG A 38 52.50 -45.19 5.96
CA ARG A 38 52.12 -44.19 4.94
C ARG A 38 50.63 -44.17 4.61
N LYS A 39 49.95 -45.32 4.68
CA LYS A 39 48.49 -45.39 4.49
C LYS A 39 47.75 -44.83 5.69
N GLU A 40 48.26 -45.06 6.90
CA GLU A 40 47.70 -44.49 8.12
C GLU A 40 47.88 -42.97 8.17
N ASP A 41 49.07 -42.46 7.80
CA ASP A 41 49.34 -41.02 7.72
C ASP A 41 48.50 -40.36 6.63
N ALA A 42 48.40 -40.96 5.44
CA ALA A 42 47.52 -40.46 4.39
C ALA A 42 46.04 -40.49 4.81
N ALA A 43 45.60 -41.50 5.55
CA ALA A 43 44.23 -41.57 6.07
C ALA A 43 43.98 -40.48 7.12
N LYS A 44 44.95 -40.19 7.99
CA LYS A 44 44.88 -39.08 8.95
C LYS A 44 44.82 -37.73 8.24
N THR A 45 45.68 -37.50 7.24
CA THR A 45 45.64 -36.26 6.46
C THR A 45 44.31 -36.08 5.73
N ILE A 46 43.75 -37.15 5.13
CA ILE A 46 42.43 -37.09 4.48
C ILE A 46 41.32 -36.76 5.50
N GLU A 47 41.42 -37.27 6.72
CA GLU A 47 40.43 -37.00 7.77
C GLU A 47 40.57 -35.58 8.34
N ASP A 48 41.79 -35.10 8.55
CA ASP A 48 42.06 -33.71 8.97
C ASP A 48 41.62 -32.72 7.88
N ASP A 49 41.87 -33.04 6.60
CA ASP A 49 41.41 -32.24 5.46
C ASP A 49 39.88 -32.23 5.38
N ARG A 50 39.21 -33.35 5.65
CA ARG A 50 37.74 -33.41 5.72
C ARG A 50 37.17 -32.55 6.84
N GLN A 51 37.79 -32.59 8.02
CA GLN A 51 37.39 -31.75 9.14
C GLN A 51 37.59 -30.26 8.82
N THR A 52 38.73 -29.92 8.22
CA THR A 52 39.01 -28.54 7.78
C THR A 52 38.02 -28.07 6.73
N MET A 53 37.69 -28.90 5.75
CA MET A 53 36.69 -28.59 4.73
C MET A 53 35.28 -28.47 5.31
N ALA A 54 34.94 -29.24 6.35
CA ALA A 54 33.66 -29.10 7.05
C ALA A 54 33.58 -27.75 7.78
N VAL A 55 34.62 -27.36 8.51
CA VAL A 55 34.69 -26.06 9.20
C VAL A 55 34.59 -24.90 8.21
N LEU A 56 35.36 -24.93 7.12
CA LEU A 56 35.31 -23.87 6.09
C LEU A 56 33.95 -23.78 5.41
N ARG A 57 33.27 -24.91 5.22
CA ARG A 57 31.91 -24.94 4.65
C ARG A 57 30.90 -24.29 5.58
N ASP A 58 30.99 -24.56 6.87
CA ASP A 58 30.12 -23.97 7.89
C ASP A 58 30.38 -22.47 8.04
N GLU A 59 31.65 -22.05 8.02
CA GLU A 59 32.03 -20.63 8.01
C GLU A 59 31.49 -19.89 6.76
N LEU A 60 31.59 -20.51 5.58
CA LEU A 60 31.06 -19.93 4.34
C LEU A 60 29.53 -19.85 4.36
N ALA A 61 28.84 -20.86 4.93
CA ALA A 61 27.40 -20.83 5.11
C ALA A 61 26.98 -19.68 6.04
N HIS A 62 27.68 -19.51 7.16
CA HIS A 62 27.41 -18.43 8.11
C HIS A 62 27.69 -17.05 7.51
N ALA A 63 28.80 -16.89 6.78
CA ALA A 63 29.10 -15.66 6.07
C ALA A 63 28.02 -15.31 5.03
N ASN A 64 27.56 -16.29 4.25
CA ASN A 64 26.49 -16.08 3.27
C ASN A 64 25.17 -15.66 3.91
N GLU A 65 24.82 -16.22 5.07
CA GLU A 65 23.62 -15.82 5.82
C GLU A 65 23.71 -14.37 6.30
N GLN A 66 24.86 -13.96 6.83
CA GLN A 66 25.12 -12.57 7.24
C GLN A 66 25.05 -11.60 6.05
N TRP A 67 25.63 -11.97 4.90
CA TRP A 67 25.53 -11.17 3.68
C TRP A 67 24.09 -11.06 3.15
N ALA A 68 23.30 -12.13 3.27
CA ALA A 68 21.89 -12.11 2.91
C ALA A 68 21.09 -11.14 3.79
N ASP A 69 21.30 -11.14 5.11
CA ASP A 69 20.66 -10.19 6.03
C ASP A 69 21.05 -8.73 5.73
N VAL A 70 22.34 -8.46 5.52
CA VAL A 70 22.83 -7.11 5.17
C VAL A 70 22.24 -6.62 3.85
N SER A 71 22.18 -7.48 2.83
CA SER A 71 21.56 -7.15 1.54
C SER A 71 20.04 -6.93 1.66
N GLY A 72 19.38 -7.66 2.56
CA GLY A 72 17.98 -7.47 2.91
C GLY A 72 17.72 -6.11 3.55
N ARG A 73 18.55 -5.71 4.52
CA ARG A 73 18.48 -4.40 5.18
C ARG A 73 18.75 -3.25 4.20
N ALA A 74 19.74 -3.40 3.32
CA ALA A 74 20.03 -2.40 2.29
C ALA A 74 18.84 -2.18 1.34
N ARG A 75 18.16 -3.25 0.92
CA ARG A 75 16.93 -3.16 0.10
C ARG A 75 15.78 -2.48 0.85
N ILE A 76 15.65 -2.69 2.16
CA ILE A 76 14.64 -2.01 2.98
C ILE A 76 14.95 -0.52 3.11
N ASP A 77 16.22 -0.16 3.34
CA ASP A 77 16.66 1.24 3.41
C ASP A 77 16.45 1.97 2.08
N GLU A 78 16.74 1.32 0.95
CA GLU A 78 16.48 1.86 -0.39
C GLU A 78 14.98 2.08 -0.63
N LYS A 79 14.13 1.10 -0.28
CA LYS A 79 12.67 1.24 -0.37
C LYS A 79 12.13 2.35 0.53
N TYR A 80 12.67 2.49 1.74
CA TYR A 80 12.28 3.56 2.66
C TYR A 80 12.66 4.94 2.10
N LYS A 81 13.88 5.09 1.57
CA LYS A 81 14.35 6.31 0.91
C LYS A 81 13.50 6.67 -0.30
N SER A 82 13.18 5.70 -1.16
CA SER A 82 12.33 5.95 -2.34
C SER A 82 10.90 6.32 -1.94
N ALA A 83 10.33 5.67 -0.91
CA ALA A 83 9.00 6.01 -0.40
C ALA A 83 8.98 7.39 0.25
N LYS A 84 10.01 7.75 1.01
CA LYS A 84 10.16 9.08 1.62
C LYS A 84 10.26 10.17 0.55
N ALA A 85 11.10 9.98 -0.47
CA ALA A 85 11.21 10.90 -1.60
C ALA A 85 9.87 11.07 -2.32
N ALA A 86 9.15 9.97 -2.59
CA ALA A 86 7.83 10.04 -3.21
C ALA A 86 6.79 10.81 -2.35
N VAL A 87 6.84 10.68 -1.02
CA VAL A 87 5.99 11.45 -0.09
C VAL A 87 6.36 12.94 -0.11
N GLU A 88 7.65 13.26 -0.10
CA GLU A 88 8.14 14.63 -0.20
C GLU A 88 7.75 15.28 -1.54
N ASP A 89 7.80 14.54 -2.64
CA ASP A 89 7.37 14.99 -3.97
C ASP A 89 5.84 15.18 -4.07
N CYS A 90 5.06 14.39 -3.34
CA CYS A 90 3.60 14.51 -3.30
C CYS A 90 3.10 15.61 -2.37
N ALA A 91 3.90 16.05 -1.39
CA ALA A 91 3.54 17.09 -0.44
C ALA A 91 3.14 18.43 -1.10
N PRO A 92 3.91 18.99 -2.06
CA PRO A 92 3.50 20.23 -2.74
C PRO A 92 2.24 20.06 -3.58
N LEU A 93 2.06 18.88 -4.21
CA LEU A 93 0.85 18.58 -4.97
C LEU A 93 -0.39 18.57 -4.06
N LEU A 94 -0.30 17.92 -2.89
CA LEU A 94 -1.37 17.91 -1.90
C LEU A 94 -1.67 19.31 -1.36
N ALA A 95 -0.64 20.12 -1.10
CA ALA A 95 -0.82 21.50 -0.68
C ALA A 95 -1.56 22.33 -1.76
N ASN A 96 -1.15 22.19 -3.02
CA ASN A 96 -1.80 22.88 -4.15
C ASN A 96 -3.26 22.42 -4.34
N LEU A 97 -3.54 21.12 -4.23
CA LEU A 97 -4.91 20.59 -4.33
C LEU A 97 -5.80 21.11 -3.19
N ARG A 98 -5.29 21.16 -1.95
CA ARG A 98 -6.02 21.73 -0.81
C ARG A 98 -6.33 23.21 -1.01
N GLU A 99 -5.37 23.98 -1.51
CA GLU A 99 -5.56 25.40 -1.81
C GLU A 99 -6.64 25.59 -2.89
N ARG A 100 -6.56 24.84 -4.00
CA ARG A 100 -7.56 24.89 -5.08
C ARG A 100 -8.95 24.48 -4.58
N HIS A 101 -9.04 23.42 -3.78
CA HIS A 101 -10.28 22.99 -3.17
C HIS A 101 -10.87 24.08 -2.26
N GLY A 102 -10.05 24.72 -1.43
CA GLY A 102 -10.47 25.85 -0.60
C GLY A 102 -11.02 27.02 -1.42
N LYS A 103 -10.30 27.41 -2.49
CA LYS A 103 -10.73 28.48 -3.41
C LYS A 103 -12.04 28.14 -4.12
N LEU A 104 -12.17 26.91 -4.62
CA LEU A 104 -13.38 26.47 -5.29
C LEU A 104 -14.58 26.43 -4.35
N LYS A 105 -14.38 25.91 -3.12
CA LYS A 105 -15.42 25.90 -2.10
C LYS A 105 -15.90 27.32 -1.77
N ALA A 106 -14.98 28.25 -1.54
CA ALA A 106 -15.32 29.65 -1.27
C ALA A 106 -16.09 30.28 -2.45
N SER A 107 -15.70 29.95 -3.69
CA SER A 107 -16.41 30.44 -4.89
C SER A 107 -17.83 29.87 -5.00
N VAL A 108 -18.04 28.60 -4.64
CA VAL A 108 -19.38 27.99 -4.63
C VAL A 108 -20.23 28.63 -3.54
N ASP A 109 -19.70 28.72 -2.31
CA ASP A 109 -20.41 29.33 -1.18
C ASP A 109 -20.80 30.80 -1.50
N GLN A 110 -19.93 31.53 -2.22
CA GLN A 110 -20.23 32.89 -2.70
C GLN A 110 -21.34 32.89 -3.76
N GLN A 111 -21.27 32.03 -4.78
CA GLN A 111 -22.28 31.95 -5.83
C GLN A 111 -23.65 31.56 -5.29
N ASP A 112 -23.71 30.65 -4.31
CA ASP A 112 -24.94 30.27 -3.64
C ASP A 112 -25.54 31.47 -2.87
N GLY A 113 -24.71 32.25 -2.20
CA GLY A 113 -25.11 33.50 -1.55
C GLY A 113 -25.66 34.53 -2.54
N ASP A 114 -24.96 34.76 -3.64
CA ASP A 114 -25.36 35.69 -4.70
C ASP A 114 -26.67 35.25 -5.36
N PHE A 115 -26.85 33.95 -5.60
CA PHE A 115 -28.07 33.39 -6.17
C PHE A 115 -29.26 33.50 -5.20
N ALA A 116 -29.06 33.23 -3.91
CA ALA A 116 -30.10 33.39 -2.90
C ALA A 116 -30.58 34.85 -2.81
N LYS A 117 -29.64 35.80 -2.84
CA LYS A 117 -29.94 37.23 -2.86
C LYS A 117 -30.70 37.62 -4.14
N TYR A 118 -30.20 37.20 -5.30
CA TYR A 118 -30.88 37.43 -6.58
C TYR A 118 -32.32 36.89 -6.57
N ARG A 119 -32.52 35.66 -6.07
CA ARG A 119 -33.86 35.05 -5.97
C ARG A 119 -34.77 35.89 -5.08
N GLN A 120 -34.28 36.36 -3.93
CA GLN A 120 -35.06 37.20 -3.01
C GLN A 120 -35.43 38.55 -3.66
N GLU A 121 -34.49 39.20 -4.32
CA GLU A 121 -34.72 40.46 -5.04
C GLU A 121 -35.71 40.27 -6.19
N TYR A 122 -35.57 39.18 -6.95
CA TYR A 122 -36.48 38.82 -8.04
C TYR A 122 -37.90 38.57 -7.54
N VAL A 123 -38.08 37.74 -6.51
CA VAL A 123 -39.40 37.48 -5.90
C VAL A 123 -40.03 38.77 -5.39
N THR A 124 -39.24 39.63 -4.75
CA THR A 124 -39.72 40.94 -4.27
C THR A 124 -40.16 41.81 -5.44
N SER A 125 -39.37 41.89 -6.51
CA SER A 125 -39.69 42.66 -7.71
C SER A 125 -40.97 42.16 -8.39
N VAL A 126 -41.14 40.85 -8.54
CA VAL A 126 -42.37 40.24 -9.11
C VAL A 126 -43.60 40.58 -8.27
N ARG A 127 -43.47 40.53 -6.94
CA ARG A 127 -44.57 40.84 -6.01
C ARG A 127 -44.94 42.32 -5.99
N THR A 128 -43.95 43.21 -5.96
CA THR A 128 -44.17 44.66 -6.01
C THR A 128 -44.71 45.10 -7.37
N ALA A 129 -44.31 44.45 -8.47
CA ALA A 129 -44.84 44.76 -9.80
C ALA A 129 -46.34 44.47 -9.96
N ALA A 130 -46.94 43.66 -9.08
CA ALA A 130 -48.36 43.39 -9.06
C ALA A 130 -49.16 44.33 -8.15
N GLU A 131 -48.50 45.27 -7.45
CA GLU A 131 -49.21 46.30 -6.70
C GLU A 131 -50.02 47.19 -7.65
N ASP A 132 -51.24 47.50 -7.26
CA ASP A 132 -52.25 48.23 -8.02
C ASP A 132 -52.75 47.54 -9.30
N GLU A 133 -52.42 46.26 -9.49
CA GLU A 133 -53.01 45.47 -10.58
C GLU A 133 -54.48 45.17 -10.33
N GLU A 134 -55.29 45.33 -11.38
CA GLU A 134 -56.72 45.06 -11.37
C GLU A 134 -57.01 43.64 -11.88
N VAL A 135 -57.85 42.92 -11.14
CA VAL A 135 -58.27 41.56 -11.38
C VAL A 135 -59.80 41.53 -11.31
N GLU A 136 -60.44 41.14 -12.40
CA GLU A 136 -61.91 41.18 -12.50
C GLU A 136 -62.58 40.34 -11.41
N VAL A 137 -62.14 39.09 -11.25
CA VAL A 137 -62.61 38.16 -10.21
C VAL A 137 -61.44 37.38 -9.64
N LEU A 138 -61.30 37.40 -8.31
CA LEU A 138 -60.41 36.53 -7.55
C LEU A 138 -61.24 35.41 -6.90
N ARG A 139 -60.98 34.17 -7.31
CA ARG A 139 -61.59 32.96 -6.73
C ARG A 139 -60.61 32.30 -5.75
N LEU A 140 -61.11 31.94 -4.58
CA LEU A 140 -60.37 31.17 -3.59
C LEU A 140 -60.71 29.68 -3.71
N LYS A 141 -59.81 28.83 -3.22
CA LYS A 141 -60.04 27.37 -3.09
C LYS A 141 -61.27 27.03 -2.26
N SER A 142 -61.64 27.89 -1.31
CA SER A 142 -62.85 27.75 -0.48
C SER A 142 -64.17 28.00 -1.25
N GLY A 143 -64.10 28.46 -2.50
CA GLY A 143 -65.25 28.86 -3.31
C GLY A 143 -65.70 30.31 -3.10
N LYS A 144 -65.03 31.06 -2.21
CA LYS A 144 -65.29 32.49 -2.04
C LYS A 144 -64.76 33.27 -3.24
N GLU A 145 -65.53 34.24 -3.72
CA GLU A 145 -65.16 35.12 -4.83
C GLU A 145 -65.12 36.58 -4.39
N TYR A 146 -64.14 37.31 -4.91
CA TYR A 146 -64.05 38.77 -4.79
C TYR A 146 -64.08 39.38 -6.19
N SER A 147 -64.94 40.37 -6.39
CA SER A 147 -65.09 41.10 -7.67
C SER A 147 -64.36 42.45 -7.61
N GLN A 148 -63.89 42.92 -8.78
CA GLN A 148 -63.18 44.20 -8.95
C GLN A 148 -62.00 44.34 -7.97
N VAL A 149 -61.12 43.35 -8.02
CA VAL A 149 -60.02 43.21 -7.07
C VAL A 149 -58.84 44.05 -7.52
N VAL A 150 -58.35 44.91 -6.64
CA VAL A 150 -57.08 45.63 -6.80
C VAL A 150 -56.09 45.06 -5.80
N ILE A 151 -54.98 44.53 -6.29
CA ILE A 151 -53.91 44.01 -5.44
C ILE A 151 -53.23 45.20 -4.76
N LYS A 152 -53.17 45.20 -3.42
CA LYS A 152 -52.51 46.26 -2.65
C LYS A 152 -51.09 45.92 -2.27
N ARG A 153 -50.85 44.65 -1.93
CA ARG A 153 -49.55 44.16 -1.49
C ARG A 153 -49.51 42.64 -1.58
N VAL A 154 -48.39 42.09 -1.99
CA VAL A 154 -48.16 40.63 -2.01
C VAL A 154 -47.00 40.30 -1.05
N THR A 155 -47.29 39.53 0.00
CA THR A 155 -46.34 39.12 1.04
C THR A 155 -45.99 37.62 0.91
N PRO A 156 -44.98 37.10 1.63
CA PRO A 156 -44.68 35.67 1.65
C PRO A 156 -45.87 34.79 2.10
N GLU A 157 -46.74 35.32 2.96
CA GLU A 157 -47.87 34.58 3.55
C GLU A 157 -49.17 34.72 2.75
N GLY A 158 -49.25 35.65 1.79
CA GLY A 158 -50.48 35.89 1.04
C GLY A 158 -50.54 37.27 0.40
N MET A 159 -51.74 37.72 0.04
CA MET A 159 -51.95 39.03 -0.57
C MET A 159 -52.99 39.87 0.17
N GLU A 160 -52.81 41.17 0.15
CA GLU A 160 -53.80 42.15 0.56
C GLU A 160 -54.47 42.72 -0.68
N ILE A 161 -55.79 42.70 -0.66
CA ILE A 161 -56.61 43.14 -1.78
C ILE A 161 -57.62 44.18 -1.34
N ARG A 162 -57.97 45.06 -2.27
CA ARG A 162 -59.17 45.89 -2.22
C ARG A 162 -60.17 45.32 -3.21
N HIS A 163 -61.44 45.25 -2.83
CA HIS A 163 -62.53 44.76 -3.68
C HIS A 163 -63.76 45.66 -3.48
N GLU A 164 -64.83 45.43 -4.25
CA GLU A 164 -66.06 46.24 -4.22
C GLU A 164 -66.60 46.51 -2.78
N PHE A 165 -66.59 45.47 -1.93
CA PHE A 165 -67.10 45.53 -0.56
C PHE A 165 -66.07 45.89 0.53
N GLY A 166 -64.83 46.25 0.18
CA GLY A 166 -63.83 46.66 1.18
C GLY A 166 -62.42 46.16 0.91
N SER A 167 -61.73 45.73 1.96
CA SER A 167 -60.37 45.18 1.87
C SER A 167 -60.29 43.85 2.61
N ALA A 168 -59.51 42.93 2.07
CA ALA A 168 -59.31 41.61 2.63
C ALA A 168 -57.85 41.20 2.53
N ARG A 169 -57.41 40.39 3.49
CA ARG A 169 -56.15 39.66 3.43
C ARG A 169 -56.47 38.21 3.09
N VAL A 170 -55.85 37.70 2.03
CA VAL A 170 -56.04 36.34 1.53
C VAL A 170 -54.74 35.58 1.76
N SER A 171 -54.82 34.43 2.42
CA SER A 171 -53.66 33.55 2.63
C SER A 171 -53.19 32.98 1.28
N SER A 172 -51.88 32.76 1.13
CA SER A 172 -51.35 32.06 -0.06
C SER A 172 -51.97 30.66 -0.17
N GLU A 173 -52.21 29.98 0.94
CA GLU A 173 -52.82 28.65 0.99
C GLU A 173 -54.23 28.59 0.39
N ASP A 174 -55.00 29.69 0.48
CA ASP A 174 -56.37 29.79 -0.04
C ASP A 174 -56.43 30.09 -1.54
N LEU A 175 -55.29 30.41 -2.16
CA LEU A 175 -55.21 30.82 -3.56
C LEU A 175 -54.90 29.64 -4.49
N ASP A 176 -55.46 29.67 -5.69
CA ASP A 176 -55.20 28.65 -6.71
C ASP A 176 -53.74 28.62 -7.18
N SER A 177 -53.33 27.49 -7.77
CA SER A 177 -51.95 27.25 -8.22
C SER A 177 -51.42 28.33 -9.16
N LYS A 178 -52.30 28.93 -9.99
CA LYS A 178 -51.96 30.06 -10.86
C LYS A 178 -51.31 31.22 -10.10
N TRP A 179 -51.81 31.52 -8.90
CA TRP A 179 -51.26 32.60 -8.06
C TRP A 179 -49.98 32.19 -7.35
N HIS A 180 -49.88 30.93 -6.94
CA HIS A 180 -48.63 30.37 -6.39
C HIS A 180 -47.48 30.43 -7.38
N GLU A 181 -47.71 30.00 -8.63
CA GLU A 181 -46.73 30.06 -9.70
C GLU A 181 -46.34 31.50 -10.02
N ARG A 182 -47.33 32.40 -10.07
CA ARG A 182 -47.11 33.82 -10.37
C ARG A 182 -46.28 34.54 -9.31
N PHE A 183 -46.61 34.35 -8.02
CA PHE A 183 -45.97 35.07 -6.91
C PHE A 183 -44.88 34.27 -6.20
N LEU A 184 -44.51 33.12 -6.79
CA LEU A 184 -43.42 32.26 -6.37
C LEU A 184 -43.57 31.84 -4.90
N TRP A 185 -44.80 31.49 -4.52
CA TRP A 185 -45.10 30.83 -3.25
C TRP A 185 -44.86 29.33 -3.43
N HIS A 186 -43.65 28.91 -3.12
CA HIS A 186 -43.19 27.51 -3.14
C HIS A 186 -42.92 27.03 -1.73
#